data_AF-A0A8J7FHE4-F1
#
_entry.id   AF-A0A8J7FHE4-F1
#
_cell.length_a   1.000
_cell.length_b   1.000
_cell.length_c   1.000
_cell.angle_alpha   90.00
_cell.angle_beta   90.00
_cell.angle_gamma   90.00
#
_symmetry.space_group_name_H-M   'P 1'
#
loop_
_entity.id
_entity.type
_entity.pdbx_description
1 polymer ?
#
loop_
_entity_poly.entity_id
_entity_poly.type
_entity_poly.pdbx_seq_one_letter_code
_entity_poly.pdbx_strand_id
1 'polypeptide(L)'
;MPRQRIIDELVSQYGLNETDVFLLNLVPILEIMWADGKLQDAEISILNEYACEWLAYLAEVADGELIVEPEQINAFIERFTRARPDPELLAGLSQLAFEWINASPKLMRERGKTRELYEYCLDIAAAAVSQYPYGRRARIHEEEHRVLHRTLLALGLAEAPV
;
A
#
# COMPACT_ATOMS: atom_id res chain seq x y z
N MET A 1 -8.56 10.96 18.32
CA MET A 1 -9.72 11.30 17.48
C MET A 1 -9.58 10.84 16.03
N PRO A 2 -8.46 11.01 15.29
CA PRO A 2 -8.41 10.58 13.88
C PRO A 2 -8.43 9.06 13.69
N ARG A 3 -7.79 8.29 14.57
CA ARG A 3 -7.68 6.82 14.43
C ARG A 3 -9.01 6.08 14.55
N GLN A 4 -9.86 6.44 15.51
CA GLN A 4 -11.17 5.80 15.66
C GLN A 4 -12.06 6.05 14.43
N ARG A 5 -12.06 7.27 13.89
CA ARG A 5 -12.77 7.57 12.64
C ARG A 5 -12.31 6.66 11.50
N ILE A 6 -11.00 6.50 11.33
CA ILE A 6 -10.43 5.63 10.27
C ILE A 6 -10.93 4.19 10.43
N ILE A 7 -10.93 3.66 11.65
CA ILE A 7 -11.44 2.31 11.95
C ILE A 7 -12.94 2.22 11.65
N ASP A 8 -13.73 3.18 12.12
CA ASP A 8 -15.18 3.21 11.90
C ASP A 8 -15.49 3.25 10.38
N GLU A 9 -14.72 4.01 9.60
CA GLU A 9 -14.86 4.14 8.15
C GLU A 9 -14.47 2.84 7.43
N LEU A 10 -13.34 2.22 7.81
CA LEU A 10 -12.90 0.90 7.36
C LEU A 10 -14.00 -0.16 7.48
N VAL A 11 -14.62 -0.23 8.66
CA VAL A 11 -15.65 -1.23 8.96
C VAL A 11 -16.95 -0.90 8.25
N SER A 12 -17.44 0.33 8.41
CA SER A 12 -18.79 0.71 7.94
C SER A 12 -18.89 0.91 6.43
N GLN A 13 -17.86 1.47 5.78
CA GLN A 13 -17.90 1.79 4.35
C GLN A 13 -17.26 0.71 3.49
N TYR A 14 -16.16 0.12 3.96
CA TYR A 14 -15.36 -0.82 3.16
C TYR A 14 -15.55 -2.28 3.57
N GLY A 15 -16.28 -2.56 4.66
CA GLY A 15 -16.54 -3.93 5.12
C GLY A 15 -15.23 -4.68 5.43
N LEU A 16 -14.26 -3.97 6.01
CA LEU A 16 -13.02 -4.54 6.53
C LEU A 16 -13.13 -4.70 8.05
N ASN A 17 -12.24 -5.49 8.65
CA ASN A 17 -12.20 -5.68 10.09
C ASN A 17 -11.42 -4.53 10.76
N GLU A 18 -11.64 -4.32 12.06
CA GLU A 18 -10.91 -3.30 12.82
C GLU A 18 -9.39 -3.50 12.77
N THR A 19 -8.94 -4.75 12.79
CA THR A 19 -7.52 -5.13 12.69
C THR A 19 -6.90 -4.83 11.33
N ASP A 20 -7.71 -4.71 10.27
CA ASP A 20 -7.21 -4.42 8.92
C ASP A 20 -6.64 -3.00 8.81
N VAL A 21 -6.86 -2.14 9.82
CA VAL A 21 -6.20 -0.84 9.93
C VAL A 21 -4.68 -0.95 9.91
N PHE A 22 -4.12 -2.03 10.44
CA PHE A 22 -2.68 -2.31 10.43
C PHE A 22 -2.17 -2.80 9.06
N LEU A 23 -3.07 -3.12 8.14
CA LEU A 23 -2.77 -3.58 6.78
C LEU A 23 -2.97 -2.47 5.74
N LEU A 24 -3.46 -1.29 6.14
CA LEU A 24 -3.73 -0.18 5.23
C LEU A 24 -2.48 0.29 4.45
N ASN A 25 -1.28 0.11 4.97
CA ASN A 25 -0.03 0.42 4.27
C ASN A 25 0.19 -0.44 3.00
N LEU A 26 -0.50 -1.58 2.85
CA LEU A 26 -0.49 -2.36 1.61
C LEU A 26 -1.31 -1.71 0.49
N VAL A 27 -2.28 -0.85 0.83
CA VAL A 27 -3.22 -0.31 -0.14
C VAL A 27 -2.55 0.59 -1.20
N PRO A 28 -1.62 1.51 -0.86
CA PRO A 28 -0.90 2.27 -1.88
C PRO A 28 -0.14 1.38 -2.88
N ILE A 29 0.38 0.24 -2.43
CA ILE A 29 1.05 -0.74 -3.29
C ILE A 29 0.02 -1.38 -4.22
N LEU A 30 -1.09 -1.88 -3.67
CA LEU A 30 -2.19 -2.48 -4.44
C LEU A 30 -2.76 -1.52 -5.49
N GLU A 31 -2.85 -0.23 -5.19
CA GLU A 31 -3.34 0.76 -6.14
C GLU A 31 -2.37 0.97 -7.31
N ILE A 32 -1.05 0.92 -7.07
CA ILE A 32 -0.05 0.98 -8.15
C ILE A 32 -0.14 -0.27 -9.02
N MET A 33 -0.22 -1.46 -8.40
CA MET A 33 -0.35 -2.73 -9.11
C MET A 33 -1.56 -2.77 -10.06
N TRP A 34 -2.63 -2.04 -9.73
CA TRP A 34 -3.84 -1.97 -10.56
C TRP A 34 -3.92 -0.73 -11.46
N ALA A 35 -2.90 0.13 -11.44
CA ALA A 35 -2.92 1.41 -12.16
C ALA A 35 -2.97 1.21 -13.68
N ASP A 36 -2.22 0.24 -14.22
CA ASP A 36 -2.25 -0.13 -15.64
C ASP A 36 -3.42 -1.09 -15.99
N GLY A 37 -4.17 -1.51 -14.97
CA GLY A 37 -5.31 -2.42 -15.07
C GLY A 37 -4.98 -3.90 -15.20
N LYS A 38 -3.71 -4.30 -15.04
CA LYS A 38 -3.25 -5.69 -15.09
C LYS A 38 -2.45 -6.02 -13.85
N LEU A 39 -2.60 -7.25 -13.38
CA LEU A 39 -1.82 -7.77 -12.27
C LEU A 39 -0.83 -8.79 -12.82
N GLN A 40 0.46 -8.64 -12.49
CA GLN A 40 1.54 -9.51 -12.94
C GLN A 40 2.15 -10.29 -11.77
N ASP A 41 2.60 -11.53 -12.03
CA ASP A 41 3.17 -12.40 -10.99
C ASP A 41 4.39 -11.77 -10.28
N ALA A 42 5.19 -10.99 -11.02
CA ALA A 42 6.33 -10.26 -10.47
C ALA A 42 5.90 -9.23 -9.42
N GLU A 43 4.79 -8.52 -9.67
CA GLU A 43 4.24 -7.55 -8.71
C GLU A 43 3.71 -8.24 -7.47
N ILE A 44 2.98 -9.36 -7.65
CA ILE A 44 2.47 -10.17 -6.54
C ILE A 44 3.61 -10.67 -5.66
N SER A 45 4.74 -11.08 -6.25
CA SER A 45 5.93 -11.50 -5.50
C SER A 45 6.47 -10.39 -4.61
N ILE A 46 6.61 -9.18 -5.14
CA ILE A 46 7.11 -8.00 -4.40
C ILE A 46 6.11 -7.59 -3.30
N LEU A 47 4.80 -7.64 -3.56
CA LEU A 47 3.77 -7.38 -2.55
C LEU A 47 3.87 -8.37 -1.37
N ASN A 48 4.05 -9.66 -1.66
CA ASN A 48 4.18 -10.69 -0.62
C ASN A 48 5.46 -10.53 0.19
N GLU A 49 6.56 -10.10 -0.43
CA GLU A 49 7.81 -9.78 0.28
C GLU A 49 7.58 -8.64 1.27
N TYR A 50 7.03 -7.52 0.81
CA TYR A 50 6.69 -6.39 1.69
C TYR A 50 5.73 -6.79 2.81
N ALA A 51 4.70 -7.60 2.51
CA ALA A 51 3.75 -8.09 3.49
C ALA A 51 4.42 -8.92 4.60
N CYS A 52 5.37 -9.79 4.25
CA CYS A 52 6.15 -10.56 5.21
C CYS A 52 7.01 -9.66 6.10
N GLU A 53 7.73 -8.71 5.49
CA GLU A 53 8.55 -7.74 6.23
C GLU A 53 7.72 -6.86 7.16
N TRP A 54 6.53 -6.48 6.71
CA TRP A 54 5.59 -5.69 7.50
C TRP A 54 5.03 -6.45 8.70
N LEU A 55 4.67 -7.73 8.54
CA LEU A 55 4.26 -8.56 9.68
C LEU A 55 5.36 -8.73 10.71
N ALA A 56 6.60 -9.01 10.26
CA ALA A 56 7.75 -9.11 11.14
C ALA A 56 7.97 -7.81 11.91
N TYR A 57 7.82 -6.67 11.22
CA TYR A 57 7.90 -5.35 11.84
C TYR A 57 6.79 -5.10 12.88
N LEU A 58 5.54 -5.45 12.57
CA LEU A 58 4.43 -5.30 13.52
C LEU A 58 4.66 -6.13 14.79
N ALA A 59 5.11 -7.38 14.64
CA ALA A 59 5.44 -8.23 15.78
C ALA A 59 6.60 -7.65 16.61
N GLU A 60 7.64 -7.08 15.98
CA GLU A 60 8.74 -6.41 16.70
C GLU A 60 8.24 -5.22 17.52
N VAL A 61 7.38 -4.37 16.94
CA VAL A 61 6.82 -3.20 17.63
C VAL A 61 5.87 -3.58 18.76
N ALA A 62 5.27 -4.76 18.66
CA ALA A 62 4.36 -5.32 19.65
C ALA A 62 5.06 -6.22 20.69
N ASP A 63 6.39 -6.16 20.81
CA ASP A 63 7.17 -6.99 21.73
C ASP A 63 6.92 -8.51 21.56
N GLY A 64 6.64 -8.94 20.32
CA GLY A 64 6.36 -10.32 19.94
C GLY A 64 4.88 -10.72 19.93
N GLU A 65 3.96 -9.81 20.27
CA GLU A 65 2.53 -10.07 20.16
C GLU A 65 2.04 -10.04 18.70
N LEU A 66 1.18 -10.99 18.34
CA LEU A 66 0.55 -11.05 17.03
C LEU A 66 -0.64 -10.09 16.98
N ILE A 67 -0.40 -8.88 16.47
CA ILE A 67 -1.46 -7.88 16.20
C ILE A 67 -2.28 -8.29 14.97
N VAL A 68 -1.60 -8.88 13.98
CA VAL A 68 -2.20 -9.38 12.75
C VAL A 68 -1.66 -10.79 12.49
N GLU A 69 -2.58 -11.74 12.33
CA GLU A 69 -2.25 -13.13 12.01
C GLU A 69 -1.86 -13.28 10.53
N PRO A 70 -0.97 -14.22 10.18
CA PRO A 70 -0.62 -14.51 8.79
C PRO A 70 -1.84 -14.79 7.89
N GLU A 71 -2.88 -15.42 8.42
CA GLU A 71 -4.11 -15.69 7.67
C GLU A 71 -4.86 -14.39 7.32
N GLN A 72 -4.78 -13.37 8.18
CA GLN A 72 -5.45 -12.08 7.95
C GLN A 72 -4.77 -11.31 6.82
N ILE A 73 -3.43 -11.26 6.79
CA ILE A 73 -2.72 -10.59 5.68
C ILE A 73 -2.95 -11.32 4.35
N ASN A 74 -2.97 -12.65 4.37
CA ASN A 74 -3.23 -13.45 3.17
C ASN A 74 -4.64 -13.21 2.64
N ALA A 75 -5.64 -13.18 3.53
CA ALA A 75 -7.02 -12.86 3.16
C ALA A 75 -7.15 -11.42 2.62
N PHE A 76 -6.41 -10.46 3.19
CA PHE A 76 -6.37 -9.09 2.72
C PHE A 76 -5.78 -8.99 1.31
N ILE A 77 -4.60 -9.56 1.07
CA ILE A 77 -3.96 -9.59 -0.25
C ILE A 77 -4.85 -10.29 -1.26
N GLU A 78 -5.39 -11.47 -0.92
CA GLU A 78 -6.25 -12.24 -1.82
C GLU A 78 -7.50 -11.46 -2.21
N ARG A 79 -8.12 -10.74 -1.27
CA ARG A 79 -9.29 -9.89 -1.52
C ARG A 79 -9.05 -8.86 -2.62
N PHE A 80 -7.85 -8.27 -2.67
CA PHE A 80 -7.52 -7.20 -3.62
C PHE A 80 -6.76 -7.68 -4.88
N THR A 81 -6.31 -8.93 -4.92
CA THR A 81 -5.55 -9.49 -6.06
C THR A 81 -6.35 -10.52 -6.87
N ARG A 82 -7.36 -11.17 -6.28
CA ARG A 82 -8.19 -12.17 -6.97
C ARG A 82 -8.99 -11.57 -8.13
N ALA A 83 -9.46 -10.34 -7.99
CA ALA A 83 -10.15 -9.59 -9.02
C ALA A 83 -9.83 -8.10 -8.88
N ARG A 84 -9.82 -7.38 -10.00
CA ARG A 84 -9.60 -5.93 -10.00
C ARG A 84 -10.67 -5.26 -9.13
N PRO A 85 -10.28 -4.56 -8.05
CA PRO A 85 -11.22 -3.80 -7.25
C PRO A 85 -11.77 -2.61 -8.02
N ASP A 86 -12.88 -2.06 -7.55
CA ASP A 86 -13.38 -0.77 -8.04
C ASP A 86 -12.29 0.31 -7.83
N PRO A 87 -11.87 1.06 -8.87
CA PRO A 87 -10.90 2.14 -8.74
C PRO A 87 -11.27 3.17 -7.67
N GLU A 88 -12.56 3.49 -7.50
CA GLU A 88 -13.00 4.43 -6.45
C GLU A 88 -12.80 3.85 -5.05
N LEU A 89 -12.99 2.54 -4.89
CA LEU A 89 -12.75 1.84 -3.64
C LEU A 89 -11.26 1.86 -3.27
N LEU A 90 -10.36 1.56 -4.21
CA LEU A 90 -8.92 1.60 -3.95
C LEU A 90 -8.44 3.02 -3.65
N ALA A 91 -8.93 4.03 -4.39
CA ALA A 91 -8.58 5.42 -4.13
C ALA A 91 -9.04 5.87 -2.73
N GLY A 92 -10.24 5.48 -2.31
CA GLY A 92 -10.77 5.77 -0.97
C GLY A 92 -9.95 5.10 0.14
N LEU A 93 -9.64 3.81 -0.02
CA LEU A 93 -8.78 3.10 0.93
C LEU A 93 -7.35 3.65 0.98
N SER A 94 -6.77 4.08 -0.15
CA SER A 94 -5.46 4.74 -0.17
C SER A 94 -5.47 6.06 0.57
N GLN A 95 -6.53 6.84 0.43
CA GLN A 95 -6.69 8.08 1.20
C GLN A 95 -6.72 7.78 2.71
N LEU A 96 -7.50 6.77 3.13
CA LEU A 96 -7.50 6.32 4.53
C LEU A 96 -6.14 5.80 4.98
N ALA A 97 -5.41 5.09 4.12
CA ALA A 97 -4.06 4.63 4.41
C ALA A 97 -3.12 5.81 4.68
N PHE A 98 -3.14 6.86 3.86
CA PHE A 98 -2.32 8.04 4.08
C PHE A 98 -2.69 8.77 5.37
N GLU A 99 -3.98 8.86 5.69
CA GLU A 99 -4.43 9.44 6.95
C GLU A 99 -3.96 8.61 8.16
N TRP A 100 -4.04 7.28 8.07
CA TRP A 100 -3.53 6.37 9.10
C TRP A 100 -2.03 6.53 9.30
N ILE A 101 -1.26 6.54 8.22
CA ILE A 101 0.19 6.71 8.25
C ILE A 101 0.57 8.02 8.94
N ASN A 102 -0.11 9.12 8.59
CA ASN A 102 0.11 10.43 9.20
C ASN A 102 -0.37 10.49 10.66
N ALA A 103 -1.42 9.74 11.02
CA ALA A 103 -1.88 9.60 12.40
C ALA A 103 -1.01 8.66 13.26
N SER A 104 -0.06 7.94 12.66
CA SER A 104 0.79 6.93 13.32
C SER A 104 2.30 7.14 13.07
N PRO A 105 2.86 8.32 13.43
CA PRO A 105 4.24 8.66 13.12
C PRO A 105 5.26 7.71 13.77
N LYS A 106 4.99 7.20 14.98
CA LYS A 106 5.86 6.23 15.67
C LYS A 106 5.97 4.88 14.97
N LEU A 107 4.89 4.44 14.34
CA LEU A 107 4.83 3.18 13.59
C LEU A 107 5.39 3.35 12.17
N MET A 108 5.27 4.55 11.61
CA MET A 108 5.61 4.80 10.21
C MET A 108 6.87 5.66 10.04
N ARG A 109 6.75 6.97 10.33
CA ARG A 109 7.76 7.97 9.97
C ARG A 109 9.04 7.87 10.80
N GLU A 110 8.92 7.71 12.11
CA GLU A 110 10.07 7.70 13.04
C GLU A 110 10.98 6.49 12.82
N ARG A 111 10.47 5.44 12.15
CA ARG A 111 11.21 4.21 11.83
C ARG A 111 11.55 4.07 10.34
N GLY A 112 11.33 5.11 9.53
CA GLY A 112 11.68 5.11 8.10
C GLY A 112 10.72 4.31 7.19
N LYS A 113 9.64 3.74 7.74
CA LYS A 113 8.69 2.89 6.99
C LYS A 113 7.92 3.61 5.90
N THR A 114 7.78 4.94 5.98
CA THR A 114 7.20 5.73 4.89
C THR A 114 8.09 5.74 3.64
N ARG A 115 9.42 5.75 3.81
CA ARG A 115 10.35 5.67 2.68
C ARG A 115 10.37 4.26 2.10
N GLU A 116 10.45 3.25 2.95
CA GLU A 116 10.42 1.84 2.56
C GLU A 116 9.15 1.51 1.75
N LEU A 117 7.96 1.93 2.23
CA LEU A 117 6.71 1.80 1.50
C LEU A 117 6.78 2.42 0.09
N TYR A 118 7.37 3.61 -0.03
CA TYR A 118 7.51 4.29 -1.32
C TYR A 118 8.52 3.60 -2.24
N GLU A 119 9.60 3.02 -1.69
CA GLU A 119 10.56 2.23 -2.46
C GLU A 119 9.90 0.97 -3.03
N TYR A 120 9.09 0.25 -2.24
CA TYR A 120 8.29 -0.86 -2.74
C TYR A 120 7.27 -0.46 -3.82
N CYS A 121 6.64 0.70 -3.66
CA CYS A 121 5.78 1.29 -4.68
C CYS A 121 6.53 1.50 -6.02
N LEU A 122 7.78 1.97 -5.96
CA LEU A 122 8.62 2.16 -7.15
C LEU A 122 9.04 0.82 -7.77
N ASP A 123 9.39 -0.17 -6.95
CA ASP A 123 9.83 -1.47 -7.43
C ASP A 123 8.70 -2.22 -8.16
N ILE A 124 7.47 -2.14 -7.64
CA ILE A 124 6.27 -2.63 -8.31
C ILE A 124 6.09 -1.97 -9.68
N ALA A 125 6.07 -0.64 -9.72
CA ALA A 125 5.87 0.10 -10.96
C ALA A 125 6.99 -0.19 -11.98
N ALA A 126 8.21 -0.43 -11.51
CA ALA A 126 9.34 -0.81 -12.37
C ALA A 126 9.23 -2.27 -12.87
N ALA A 127 8.52 -3.14 -12.14
CA ALA A 127 8.29 -4.53 -12.48
C ALA A 127 7.11 -4.74 -13.45
N ALA A 128 6.18 -3.78 -13.56
CA ALA A 128 4.99 -3.80 -14.43
C ALA A 128 5.27 -3.73 -15.95
N VAL A 129 6.41 -4.25 -16.41
CA VAL A 129 6.84 -4.20 -17.81
C VAL A 129 6.12 -5.23 -18.67
N SER A 130 5.27 -4.78 -19.58
CA SER A 130 4.42 -5.65 -20.40
C SER A 130 5.07 -6.15 -21.70
N GLN A 131 6.11 -5.48 -22.25
CA GLN A 131 6.83 -5.92 -23.45
C GLN A 131 8.32 -5.53 -23.45
N TYR A 132 9.19 -6.48 -23.79
CA TYR A 132 10.61 -6.25 -24.04
C TYR A 132 10.93 -6.33 -25.54
N PRO A 133 11.82 -5.47 -26.08
CA PRO A 133 12.50 -4.36 -25.43
C PRO A 133 11.61 -3.12 -25.32
N TYR A 134 11.68 -2.42 -24.18
CA TYR A 134 11.02 -1.13 -23.96
C TYR A 134 12.01 0.03 -24.13
N GLY A 135 11.50 1.22 -24.46
CA GLY A 135 12.29 2.45 -24.47
C GLY A 135 12.80 2.82 -23.07
N ARG A 136 13.88 3.61 -22.98
CA ARG A 136 14.49 4.02 -21.69
C ARG A 136 13.52 4.66 -20.67
N ARG A 137 12.38 5.20 -21.13
CA ARG A 137 11.36 5.87 -20.31
C ARG A 137 9.99 5.15 -20.31
N ALA A 138 9.92 3.95 -20.85
CA ALA A 138 8.67 3.20 -21.03
C ALA A 138 8.50 2.06 -20.02
N ARG A 139 9.24 2.11 -18.89
CA ARG A 139 9.15 1.10 -17.82
C ARG A 139 7.96 1.33 -16.89
N ILE A 140 7.65 2.59 -16.62
CA ILE A 140 6.55 3.02 -15.76
C ILE A 140 5.55 3.74 -16.66
N HIS A 141 4.30 3.30 -16.64
CA HIS A 141 3.19 3.89 -17.39
C HIS A 141 2.76 5.22 -16.77
N GLU A 142 2.00 6.01 -17.53
CA GLU A 142 1.56 7.33 -17.06
C GLU A 142 0.61 7.22 -15.86
N GLU A 143 -0.22 6.19 -15.84
CA GLU A 143 -1.14 5.88 -14.74
C GLU A 143 -0.38 5.59 -13.44
N GLU A 144 0.64 4.74 -13.49
CA GLU A 144 1.51 4.41 -12.35
C GLU A 144 2.26 5.65 -11.86
N HIS A 145 2.76 6.48 -12.78
CA HIS A 145 3.40 7.75 -12.45
C HIS A 145 2.49 8.69 -11.65
N ARG A 146 1.19 8.76 -11.99
CA ARG A 146 0.22 9.59 -11.26
C ARG A 146 0.00 9.07 -9.85
N VAL A 147 -0.14 7.75 -9.69
CA VAL A 147 -0.29 7.12 -8.37
C VAL A 147 0.97 7.33 -7.53
N LEU A 148 2.16 7.06 -8.08
CA LEU A 148 3.45 7.29 -7.43
C LEU A 148 3.61 8.73 -6.95
N HIS A 149 3.32 9.71 -7.80
CA HIS A 149 3.44 11.12 -7.44
C HIS A 149 2.50 11.50 -6.29
N ARG A 150 1.24 11.03 -6.32
CA ARG A 150 0.29 11.25 -5.23
C ARG A 150 0.77 10.59 -3.93
N THR A 151 1.26 9.36 -4.01
CA THR A 151 1.82 8.62 -2.87
C THR A 151 3.03 9.35 -2.27
N LEU A 152 3.95 9.85 -3.10
CA LEU A 152 5.13 10.61 -2.67
C LEU A 152 4.74 11.86 -1.86
N LEU A 153 3.76 12.63 -2.35
CA LEU A 153 3.26 13.82 -1.67
C LEU A 153 2.53 13.46 -0.37
N ALA A 154 1.65 12.44 -0.40
CA ALA A 154 0.86 12.05 0.76
C ALA A 154 1.72 11.49 1.92
N LEU A 155 2.85 10.88 1.60
CA LEU A 155 3.85 10.40 2.57
C LEU A 155 4.77 11.52 3.09
N GLY A 156 4.69 12.73 2.52
CA GLY A 156 5.54 13.87 2.89
C GLY A 156 7.00 13.69 2.49
N LEU A 157 7.26 12.92 1.44
CA LEU A 157 8.62 12.64 0.92
C LEU A 157 9.07 13.66 -0.14
N ALA A 158 8.15 14.50 -0.62
CA ALA A 158 8.42 15.65 -1.47
C ALA A 158 7.58 16.86 -1.04
N GLU A 159 8.10 18.05 -1.29
CA GLU A 159 7.33 19.29 -1.15
C GLU A 159 6.38 19.43 -2.34
N ALA A 160 5.13 19.83 -2.09
CA ALA A 160 4.20 20.18 -3.16
C ALA A 160 4.78 21.37 -3.96
N PRO A 161 4.68 21.39 -5.30
CA PRO A 161 5.16 22.53 -6.08
C PRO A 161 4.46 23.81 -5.62
N VAL A 162 5.26 24.82 -5.29
CA VAL A 162 4.84 26.17 -4.88
C VAL A 162 4.13 26.90 -6.00
#